data_AF-A0A1J3DT91-F1
#
_entry.id   AF-A0A1J3DT91-F1
#
_cell.length_a   1.000
_cell.length_b   1.000
_cell.length_c   1.000
_cell.angle_alpha   90.00
_cell.angle_beta   90.00
_cell.angle_gamma   90.00
#
_symmetry.space_group_name_H-M   'P 1'
#
loop_
_entity.id
_entity.type
_entity.pdbx_description
1 polymer ?
#
loop_
_entity_poly.entity_id
_entity_poly.type
_entity_poly.pdbx_seq_one_letter_code
_entity_poly.pdbx_strand_id
1 'polypeptide(L)'
;EALGLSLAAFSIALPYIGKFLKGSEAEERTLPEEGEQVFVISSEIGDSLKEDLAWATYVLLRNTSTIAVMISVQGELCVRGYWNCPGQMSKAELCDWFKRKVDEIGLADVKETLYFPQYAGSALSWDILPDGTRSLFVQPLVQNVKESQKTDGFLLVASTAGYAYSDKDRAWIGAMAEKFEG
;
A
#
# COMPACT_ATOMS: atom_id res chain seq x y z
N GLU A 1 22.07 -21.61 -47.44
CA GLU A 1 23.05 -21.02 -46.48
C GLU A 1 22.43 -19.94 -45.59
N ALA A 2 21.65 -18.99 -46.13
CA ALA A 2 21.01 -17.93 -45.33
C ALA A 2 20.12 -18.43 -44.16
N LEU A 3 19.40 -19.54 -44.35
CA LEU A 3 18.49 -20.09 -43.33
C LEU A 3 19.22 -20.67 -42.10
N GLY A 4 20.41 -21.25 -42.32
CA GLY A 4 21.25 -21.76 -41.23
C GLY A 4 21.89 -20.63 -40.43
N LEU A 5 22.28 -19.56 -41.12
CA LEU A 5 22.83 -18.36 -40.49
C LEU A 5 21.77 -17.62 -39.65
N SER A 6 20.53 -17.50 -40.16
CA SER A 6 19.44 -16.89 -39.40
C SER A 6 19.07 -17.72 -38.18
N LEU A 7 19.01 -19.05 -38.30
CA LEU A 7 18.70 -19.93 -37.19
C LEU A 7 19.76 -19.86 -36.09
N ALA A 8 21.04 -19.85 -36.48
CA ALA A 8 22.15 -19.67 -35.53
C ALA A 8 22.08 -18.33 -34.80
N ALA A 9 21.79 -17.24 -35.51
CA ALA A 9 21.64 -15.91 -34.92
C ALA A 9 20.48 -15.87 -33.91
N PHE A 10 19.33 -16.45 -34.24
CA PHE A 10 18.18 -16.53 -33.31
C PHE A 10 18.49 -17.41 -32.09
N SER A 11 19.17 -18.55 -32.26
CA SER A 11 19.57 -19.43 -31.15
C SER A 11 20.57 -18.76 -30.19
N ILE A 12 21.41 -17.86 -30.69
CA ILE A 12 22.33 -17.07 -29.86
C ILE A 12 21.58 -15.94 -29.14
N ALA A 13 20.60 -15.32 -29.79
CA ALA A 13 19.84 -14.20 -29.21
C ALA A 13 18.77 -14.63 -28.19
N LEU A 14 18.16 -15.82 -28.37
CA LEU A 14 17.06 -16.31 -27.53
C LEU A 14 17.37 -16.32 -26.02
N PRO A 15 18.55 -16.76 -25.55
CA PRO A 15 18.93 -16.69 -24.14
C PRO A 15 19.02 -15.27 -23.59
N TYR A 16 19.38 -14.28 -24.42
CA TYR A 16 19.47 -12.86 -24.01
C TYR A 16 18.09 -12.22 -23.95
N ILE A 17 17.19 -12.55 -24.89
CA ILE A 17 15.78 -12.15 -24.83
C ILE A 17 15.14 -12.77 -23.57
N GLY A 18 15.47 -14.03 -23.25
CA GLY A 18 15.06 -14.71 -22.02
C GLY A 18 15.53 -14.01 -20.73
N LYS A 19 16.67 -13.29 -20.75
CA LYS A 19 17.10 -12.45 -19.61
C LYS A 19 16.28 -11.18 -19.45
N PHE A 20 15.77 -10.60 -20.54
CA PHE A 20 14.83 -9.47 -20.51
C PHE A 20 13.40 -9.91 -20.17
N LEU A 21 13.04 -11.15 -20.50
CA LEU A 21 11.77 -11.79 -20.17
C LEU A 21 11.79 -12.58 -18.86
N LYS A 22 12.94 -12.60 -18.16
CA LYS A 22 13.00 -13.04 -16.77
C LYS A 22 12.23 -11.96 -16.00
N GLY A 23 10.90 -12.07 -16.04
CA GLY A 23 10.00 -11.22 -15.30
C GLY A 23 10.58 -11.13 -13.91
N SER A 24 10.77 -9.89 -13.45
CA SER A 24 11.20 -9.60 -12.09
C SER A 24 10.53 -10.65 -11.20
N GLU A 25 11.32 -11.57 -10.64
CA GLU A 25 10.79 -12.45 -9.61
C GLU A 25 10.13 -11.50 -8.63
N ALA A 26 8.80 -11.63 -8.50
CA ALA A 26 8.04 -10.76 -7.63
C ALA A 26 8.72 -10.90 -6.28
N GLU A 27 9.38 -9.84 -5.85
CA GLU A 27 10.22 -9.90 -4.68
C GLU A 27 9.31 -10.33 -3.54
N GLU A 28 9.56 -11.52 -2.99
CA GLU A 28 8.64 -12.09 -2.02
C GLU A 28 8.61 -11.17 -0.81
N ARG A 29 7.40 -10.91 -0.30
CA ARG A 29 7.25 -10.12 0.91
C ARG A 29 8.06 -10.79 2.03
N THR A 30 8.98 -10.05 2.60
CA THR A 30 9.64 -10.42 3.84
C THR A 30 8.93 -9.71 4.99
N LEU A 31 8.78 -10.39 6.11
CA LEU A 31 8.33 -9.70 7.31
C LEU A 31 9.45 -8.76 7.77
N PRO A 32 9.13 -7.53 8.19
CA PRO A 32 10.10 -6.64 8.80
C PRO A 32 10.77 -7.33 9.99
N GLU A 33 12.09 -7.13 10.14
CA GLU A 33 12.85 -7.63 11.29
C GLU A 33 12.50 -6.83 12.56
N GLU A 34 12.14 -5.56 12.39
CA GLU A 34 11.80 -4.59 13.43
C GLU A 34 10.43 -3.95 13.15
N GLY A 35 9.77 -3.44 14.20
CA GLY A 35 8.43 -2.84 14.12
C GLY A 35 7.36 -3.64 14.87
N GLU A 36 6.31 -2.97 15.34
CA GLU A 36 5.24 -3.58 16.12
C GLU A 36 4.09 -4.04 15.22
N GLN A 37 3.53 -5.22 15.52
CA GLN A 37 2.31 -5.66 14.86
C GLN A 37 1.10 -4.98 15.50
N VAL A 38 0.51 -4.03 14.77
CA VAL A 38 -0.58 -3.18 15.24
C VAL A 38 -1.90 -3.58 14.61
N PHE A 39 -2.96 -3.47 15.41
CA PHE A 39 -4.32 -3.36 14.91
C PHE A 39 -5.11 -2.37 15.77
N VAL A 40 -5.39 -1.20 15.20
CA VAL A 40 -6.11 -0.10 15.85
C VAL A 40 -7.18 0.42 14.89
N ILE A 41 -8.35 0.69 15.45
CA ILE A 41 -9.46 1.30 14.74
C ILE A 41 -10.03 2.42 15.63
N SER A 42 -10.45 3.52 15.00
CA SER A 42 -11.00 4.65 15.74
C SER A 42 -12.34 4.29 16.40
N SER A 43 -12.57 4.81 17.61
CA SER A 43 -13.76 4.48 18.42
C SER A 43 -15.06 5.04 17.84
N GLU A 44 -14.99 6.17 17.14
CA GLU A 44 -16.14 6.95 16.68
C GLU A 44 -16.83 6.38 15.43
N ILE A 45 -16.32 5.29 14.87
CA ILE A 45 -16.88 4.64 13.67
C ILE A 45 -18.09 3.75 14.06
N GLY A 46 -19.15 3.77 13.25
CA GLY A 46 -20.29 2.84 13.40
C GLY A 46 -19.90 1.37 13.20
N ASP A 47 -20.57 0.44 13.89
CA ASP A 47 -20.14 -0.97 13.96
C ASP A 47 -20.01 -1.65 12.58
N SER A 48 -20.92 -1.38 11.64
CA SER A 48 -20.84 -1.93 10.28
C SER A 48 -19.59 -1.47 9.52
N LEU A 49 -19.27 -0.18 9.59
CA LEU A 49 -18.09 0.38 8.93
C LEU A 49 -16.80 -0.11 9.62
N LYS A 50 -16.83 -0.34 10.95
CA LYS A 50 -15.70 -0.97 11.66
C LYS A 50 -15.40 -2.37 11.14
N GLU A 51 -16.44 -3.19 10.96
CA GLU A 51 -16.30 -4.55 10.42
C GLU A 51 -15.75 -4.52 9.00
N ASP A 52 -16.26 -3.63 8.15
CA ASP A 52 -15.80 -3.49 6.77
C ASP A 52 -14.33 -3.04 6.68
N LEU A 53 -13.90 -2.09 7.51
CA LEU A 53 -12.51 -1.64 7.58
C LEU A 53 -11.59 -2.74 8.13
N ALA A 54 -12.02 -3.45 9.17
CA ALA A 54 -11.27 -4.57 9.74
C ALA A 54 -11.10 -5.72 8.73
N TRP A 55 -12.15 -6.01 7.96
CA TRP A 55 -12.13 -6.99 6.88
C TRP A 55 -11.25 -6.55 5.71
N ALA A 56 -11.39 -5.30 5.23
CA ALA A 56 -10.62 -4.80 4.09
C ALA A 56 -9.12 -4.81 4.38
N THR A 57 -8.71 -4.29 5.55
CA THR A 57 -7.30 -4.32 5.98
C THR A 57 -6.75 -5.75 6.08
N TYR A 58 -7.56 -6.70 6.58
CA TYR A 58 -7.18 -8.11 6.61
C TYR A 58 -6.98 -8.69 5.21
N VAL A 59 -7.95 -8.50 4.32
CA VAL A 59 -7.92 -9.05 2.96
C VAL A 59 -6.72 -8.51 2.17
N LEU A 60 -6.43 -7.21 2.31
CA LEU A 60 -5.25 -6.59 1.69
C LEU A 60 -3.95 -7.22 2.19
N LEU A 61 -3.79 -7.42 3.50
CA LEU A 61 -2.63 -8.10 4.09
C LEU A 61 -2.52 -9.58 3.68
N ARG A 62 -3.62 -10.25 3.36
CA ARG A 62 -3.60 -11.68 3.01
C ARG A 62 -3.41 -11.94 1.52
N ASN A 63 -3.91 -11.05 0.67
CA ASN A 63 -4.00 -11.29 -0.77
C ASN A 63 -3.03 -10.44 -1.61
N THR A 64 -2.23 -9.58 -0.98
CA THR A 64 -1.17 -8.81 -1.65
C THR A 64 0.16 -8.93 -0.90
N SER A 65 1.24 -8.43 -1.49
CA SER A 65 2.56 -8.34 -0.83
C SER A 65 2.64 -7.28 0.28
N THR A 66 1.50 -6.78 0.77
CA THR A 66 1.42 -5.74 1.80
C THR A 66 1.80 -6.27 3.19
N ILE A 67 2.50 -5.43 3.95
CA ILE A 67 2.86 -5.65 5.36
C ILE A 67 2.21 -4.64 6.30
N ALA A 68 1.82 -3.46 5.78
CA ALA A 68 1.20 -2.39 6.54
C ALA A 68 0.06 -1.76 5.72
N VAL A 69 -1.11 -1.64 6.31
CA VAL A 69 -2.31 -1.06 5.71
C VAL A 69 -2.88 0.02 6.62
N MET A 70 -3.20 1.17 6.04
CA MET A 70 -3.90 2.27 6.71
C MET A 70 -5.05 2.72 5.83
N ILE A 71 -6.26 2.74 6.36
CA ILE A 71 -7.46 3.24 5.68
C ILE A 71 -8.02 4.38 6.52
N SER A 72 -8.17 5.55 5.92
CA SER A 72 -8.88 6.68 6.50
C SER A 72 -10.18 6.94 5.73
N VAL A 73 -11.29 7.06 6.45
CA VAL A 73 -12.62 7.41 5.93
C VAL A 73 -13.21 8.49 6.83
N GLN A 74 -13.56 9.65 6.27
CA GLN A 74 -14.14 10.78 7.01
C GLN A 74 -13.30 11.24 8.22
N GLY A 75 -11.97 11.15 8.11
CA GLY A 75 -11.03 11.47 9.20
C GLY A 75 -10.89 10.38 10.27
N GLU A 76 -11.68 9.31 10.19
CA GLU A 76 -11.54 8.14 11.04
C GLU A 76 -10.57 7.13 10.43
N LEU A 77 -9.81 6.43 11.27
CA LEU A 77 -8.65 5.64 10.86
C LEU A 77 -8.77 4.17 11.28
N CYS A 78 -8.38 3.27 10.38
CA CYS A 78 -8.12 1.86 10.64
C CYS A 78 -6.69 1.52 10.19
N VAL A 79 -5.85 1.08 11.13
CA VAL A 79 -4.43 0.78 10.92
C VAL A 79 -4.16 -0.67 11.30
N ARG A 80 -3.53 -1.41 10.39
CA ARG A 80 -3.21 -2.83 10.61
C ARG A 80 -1.88 -3.22 9.97
N GLY A 81 -1.17 -4.15 10.59
CA GLY A 81 0.10 -4.67 10.06
C GLY A 81 1.29 -4.19 10.87
N TYR A 82 2.46 -4.15 10.25
CA TYR A 82 3.70 -3.72 10.90
C TYR A 82 3.90 -2.21 10.76
N TRP A 83 4.17 -1.54 11.88
CA TRP A 83 4.37 -0.10 11.93
C TRP A 83 5.50 0.26 12.90
N ASN A 84 6.21 1.34 12.60
CA ASN A 84 7.22 1.90 13.49
C ASN A 84 6.52 2.78 14.53
N CYS A 85 6.02 2.12 15.58
CA CYS A 85 5.27 2.77 16.65
C CYS A 85 6.17 3.27 17.78
N PRO A 86 5.82 4.40 18.40
CA PRO A 86 6.56 4.96 19.53
C PRO A 86 6.26 4.20 20.83
N GLY A 87 7.04 3.16 21.15
CA GLY A 87 7.03 2.49 22.46
C GLY A 87 5.65 2.09 22.99
N GLN A 88 5.52 1.87 24.31
CA GLN A 88 4.24 1.45 24.90
C GLN A 88 3.24 2.62 24.97
N MET A 89 2.28 2.62 24.03
CA MET A 89 1.07 3.44 24.06
C MET A 89 -0.18 2.56 24.23
N SER A 90 -1.24 3.11 24.82
CA SER A 90 -2.57 2.50 24.73
C SER A 90 -3.11 2.57 23.29
N LYS A 91 -4.11 1.74 22.96
CA LYS A 91 -4.71 1.75 21.61
C LYS A 91 -5.32 3.10 21.22
N ALA A 92 -5.87 3.84 22.19
CA ALA A 92 -6.45 5.16 21.94
C ALA A 92 -5.36 6.18 21.60
N GLU A 93 -4.32 6.26 22.43
CA GLU A 93 -3.16 7.13 22.19
C GLU A 93 -2.46 6.81 20.86
N LEU A 94 -2.36 5.53 20.51
CA LEU A 94 -1.77 5.12 19.25
C LEU A 94 -2.61 5.55 18.04
N CYS A 95 -3.94 5.50 18.16
CA CYS A 95 -4.85 5.98 17.13
C CYS A 95 -4.67 7.48 16.87
N ASP A 96 -4.66 8.28 17.94
CA ASP A 96 -4.47 9.73 17.87
C ASP A 96 -3.08 10.09 17.33
N TRP A 97 -2.06 9.32 17.71
CA TRP A 97 -0.72 9.47 17.17
C TRP A 97 -0.67 9.24 15.65
N PHE A 98 -1.34 8.21 15.14
CA PHE A 98 -1.43 7.98 13.70
C PHE A 98 -2.19 9.09 12.98
N LYS A 99 -3.31 9.58 13.54
CA LYS A 99 -4.07 10.71 12.95
C LYS A 99 -3.17 11.95 12.79
N ARG A 100 -2.42 12.32 13.82
CA ARG A 100 -1.44 13.43 13.74
C ARG A 100 -0.37 13.18 12.67
N LYS A 101 0.12 11.95 12.54
CA LYS A 101 1.11 11.59 11.52
C LYS A 101 0.56 11.68 10.09
N VAL A 102 -0.69 11.30 9.89
CA VAL A 102 -1.41 11.48 8.63
C VAL A 102 -1.44 12.95 8.23
N ASP A 103 -1.74 13.85 9.17
CA ASP A 103 -1.76 15.29 8.93
C ASP A 103 -0.36 15.84 8.64
N GLU A 104 0.66 15.43 9.39
CA GLU A 104 2.06 15.84 9.20
C GLU A 104 2.61 15.43 7.81
N ILE A 105 2.23 14.26 7.32
CA ILE A 105 2.62 13.75 5.99
C ILE A 105 1.79 14.42 4.87
N GLY A 106 0.62 14.98 5.20
CA GLY A 106 -0.33 15.52 4.23
C GLY A 106 -1.14 14.45 3.51
N LEU A 107 -1.30 13.27 4.13
CA LEU A 107 -2.06 12.15 3.55
C LEU A 107 -3.57 12.43 3.48
N ALA A 108 -4.09 13.27 4.36
CA ALA A 108 -5.50 13.67 4.37
C ALA A 108 -5.94 14.39 3.09
N ASP A 109 -5.02 15.09 2.41
CA ASP A 109 -5.31 15.93 1.24
C ASP A 109 -4.91 15.28 -0.10
N VAL A 110 -4.57 13.99 -0.12
CA VAL A 110 -4.15 13.28 -1.33
C VAL A 110 -5.31 13.22 -2.32
N LYS A 111 -5.13 13.81 -3.51
CA LYS A 111 -6.17 13.86 -4.57
C LYS A 111 -5.96 12.86 -5.69
N GLU A 112 -4.74 12.39 -5.85
CA GLU A 112 -4.34 11.50 -6.93
C GLU A 112 -3.77 10.22 -6.36
N THR A 113 -3.92 9.12 -7.09
CA THR A 113 -3.28 7.86 -6.74
C THR A 113 -1.76 8.00 -6.84
N LEU A 114 -1.06 7.66 -5.77
CA LEU A 114 0.41 7.71 -5.71
C LEU A 114 0.96 6.28 -5.67
N TYR A 115 1.92 5.98 -6.54
CA TYR A 115 2.66 4.72 -6.50
C TYR A 115 4.16 4.96 -6.47
N PHE A 116 4.80 4.52 -5.39
CA PHE A 116 6.25 4.50 -5.23
C PHE A 116 6.73 3.05 -5.34
N PRO A 117 7.10 2.58 -6.54
CA PRO A 117 7.55 1.19 -6.73
C PRO A 117 8.90 0.89 -6.08
N GLN A 118 9.71 1.92 -5.85
CA GLN A 118 11.02 1.84 -5.20
C GLN A 118 11.17 3.01 -4.23
N TYR A 119 10.57 2.87 -3.05
CA TYR A 119 10.72 3.80 -1.95
C TYR A 119 12.12 3.64 -1.33
N ALA A 120 12.88 4.74 -1.27
CA ALA A 120 14.28 4.75 -0.82
C ALA A 120 14.49 5.49 0.52
N GLY A 121 13.45 5.56 1.36
CA GLY A 121 13.57 5.90 2.78
C GLY A 121 14.13 7.28 3.15
N SER A 122 14.29 8.22 2.23
CA SER A 122 15.07 9.45 2.46
C SER A 122 14.30 10.76 2.27
N ALA A 123 13.03 10.71 1.86
CA ALA A 123 12.18 11.89 1.75
C ALA A 123 11.25 11.95 2.98
N LEU A 124 11.65 12.73 3.98
CA LEU A 124 10.92 13.30 5.14
C LEU A 124 9.49 12.78 5.48
N SER A 125 9.23 12.67 6.79
CA SER A 125 7.93 12.43 7.48
C SER A 125 7.30 11.03 7.44
N TRP A 126 7.86 10.07 6.69
CA TRP A 126 7.38 8.68 6.65
C TRP A 126 8.00 7.75 7.71
N ASP A 127 8.36 8.31 8.87
CA ASP A 127 8.97 7.57 9.99
C ASP A 127 8.04 6.50 10.60
N ILE A 128 6.74 6.57 10.28
CA ILE A 128 5.74 5.58 10.69
C ILE A 128 5.86 4.24 9.96
N LEU A 129 6.43 4.23 8.74
CA LEU A 129 6.50 3.03 7.92
C LEU A 129 7.51 2.04 8.52
N PRO A 130 7.23 0.73 8.47
CA PRO A 130 8.15 -0.28 8.97
C PRO A 130 9.49 -0.23 8.23
N ASP A 131 10.55 -0.57 8.93
CA ASP A 131 11.88 -0.61 8.35
C ASP A 131 11.96 -1.64 7.20
N GLY A 132 12.73 -1.29 6.18
CA GLY A 132 12.81 -2.09 4.96
C GLY A 132 11.63 -1.93 4.01
N THR A 133 10.70 -0.98 4.25
CA THR A 133 9.69 -0.61 3.26
C THR A 133 10.36 -0.18 1.95
N ARG A 134 9.95 -0.80 0.84
CA ARG A 134 10.52 -0.60 -0.50
C ARG A 134 9.48 -0.25 -1.55
N SER A 135 8.20 -0.44 -1.27
CA SER A 135 7.16 0.14 -2.09
C SER A 135 5.95 0.60 -1.28
N LEU A 136 5.28 1.61 -1.81
CA LEU A 136 4.14 2.28 -1.19
C LEU A 136 3.11 2.62 -2.26
N PHE A 137 1.84 2.38 -1.96
CA PHE A 137 0.73 2.78 -2.82
C PHE A 137 -0.34 3.49 -1.99
N VAL A 138 -0.78 4.66 -2.45
CA VAL A 138 -1.80 5.48 -1.82
C VAL A 138 -2.92 5.72 -2.81
N GLN A 139 -4.13 5.29 -2.46
CA GLN A 139 -5.34 5.44 -3.25
C GLN A 139 -6.29 6.40 -2.52
N PRO A 140 -6.61 7.57 -3.07
CA PRO A 140 -7.63 8.44 -2.48
C PRO A 140 -9.00 7.78 -2.50
N LEU A 141 -9.82 8.09 -1.49
CA LEU A 141 -11.25 7.73 -1.46
C LEU A 141 -12.05 8.94 -1.95
N VAL A 142 -12.66 8.85 -3.13
CA VAL A 142 -13.38 9.98 -3.74
C VAL A 142 -14.86 9.86 -3.44
N GLN A 143 -15.41 10.78 -2.63
CA GLN A 143 -16.86 10.81 -2.44
C GLN A 143 -17.53 11.53 -3.61
N ASN A 144 -18.53 10.87 -4.20
CA ASN A 144 -19.39 11.47 -5.23
C ASN A 144 -20.50 12.33 -4.58
N VAL A 145 -20.12 13.42 -3.91
CA VAL A 145 -21.09 14.43 -3.51
C VAL A 145 -21.37 15.30 -4.74
N LYS A 146 -22.59 15.15 -5.28
CA LYS A 146 -23.10 15.93 -6.42
C LYS A 146 -22.64 17.39 -6.30
N GLU A 147 -21.82 17.83 -7.25
CA GLU A 147 -21.25 19.18 -7.44
C GLU A 147 -19.86 19.48 -6.84
N SER A 148 -19.26 18.65 -5.99
CA SER A 148 -17.84 18.81 -5.63
C SER A 148 -17.22 17.47 -5.26
N GLN A 149 -16.27 16.98 -6.09
CA GLN A 149 -15.41 15.85 -5.72
C GLN A 149 -14.63 16.24 -4.47
N LYS A 150 -15.06 15.74 -3.31
CA LYS A 150 -14.34 15.91 -2.05
C LYS A 150 -13.65 14.58 -1.75
N THR A 151 -12.32 14.62 -1.73
CA THR A 151 -11.55 13.52 -1.18
C THR A 151 -11.69 13.59 0.33
N ASP A 152 -12.21 12.53 0.94
CA ASP A 152 -12.50 12.48 2.38
C ASP A 152 -11.92 11.21 3.00
N GLY A 153 -10.74 10.82 2.51
CA GLY A 153 -10.07 9.61 2.93
C GLY A 153 -9.03 9.11 1.94
N PHE A 154 -8.29 8.12 2.38
CA PHE A 154 -7.30 7.42 1.57
C PHE A 154 -7.14 5.97 2.05
N LEU A 155 -6.62 5.14 1.18
CA LEU A 155 -6.15 3.79 1.46
C LEU A 155 -4.66 3.75 1.12
N LEU A 156 -3.85 3.41 2.12
CA LEU A 156 -2.41 3.28 2.00
C LEU A 156 -2.01 1.82 2.25
N VAL A 157 -1.14 1.30 1.38
CA VAL A 157 -0.50 0.00 1.54
C VAL A 157 1.01 0.12 1.33
N ALA A 158 1.77 -0.54 2.19
CA ALA A 158 3.23 -0.59 2.11
C ALA A 158 3.75 -2.04 2.09
N SER A 159 4.87 -2.24 1.38
CA SER A 159 5.54 -3.53 1.23
C SER A 159 7.05 -3.41 1.39
N THR A 160 7.68 -4.46 1.92
CA THR A 160 9.13 -4.69 1.90
C THR A 160 9.65 -5.13 0.54
N ALA A 161 8.77 -5.51 -0.38
CA ALA A 161 9.11 -5.82 -1.76
C ALA A 161 9.17 -4.55 -2.61
N GLY A 162 10.17 -4.44 -3.48
CA GLY A 162 10.13 -3.49 -4.58
C GLY A 162 9.10 -3.92 -5.63
N TYR A 163 8.46 -2.94 -6.29
CA TYR A 163 7.44 -3.18 -7.31
C TYR A 163 6.27 -4.09 -6.84
N ALA A 164 5.94 -4.08 -5.55
CA ALA A 164 5.07 -5.07 -4.92
C ALA A 164 3.64 -5.13 -5.48
N TYR A 165 3.16 -4.04 -6.08
CA TYR A 165 1.79 -3.93 -6.56
C TYR A 165 1.79 -3.95 -8.08
N SER A 166 1.27 -5.03 -8.67
CA SER A 166 1.02 -5.14 -10.11
C SER A 166 -0.17 -4.27 -10.54
N ASP A 167 -0.43 -4.16 -11.86
CA ASP A 167 -1.66 -3.52 -12.36
C ASP A 167 -2.92 -4.16 -11.79
N LYS A 168 -2.91 -5.48 -11.61
CA LYS A 168 -4.05 -6.22 -11.03
C LYS A 168 -4.21 -5.90 -9.55
N ASP A 169 -3.11 -5.83 -8.79
CA ASP A 169 -3.18 -5.47 -7.37
C ASP A 169 -3.67 -4.04 -7.19
N ARG A 170 -3.16 -3.09 -7.99
CA ARG A 170 -3.60 -1.70 -7.96
C ARG A 170 -5.08 -1.55 -8.34
N ALA A 171 -5.55 -2.26 -9.36
CA ALA A 171 -6.96 -2.28 -9.72
C ALA A 171 -7.84 -2.88 -8.61
N TRP A 172 -7.36 -3.96 -7.96
CA TRP A 172 -8.06 -4.57 -6.82
C TRP A 172 -8.10 -3.63 -5.61
N ILE A 173 -7.00 -2.95 -5.30
CA ILE A 173 -6.93 -1.94 -4.24
C ILE A 173 -7.86 -0.76 -4.56
N GLY A 174 -7.92 -0.33 -5.83
CA GLY A 174 -8.88 0.68 -6.30
C GLY A 174 -10.34 0.26 -6.08
N ALA A 175 -10.71 -0.95 -6.49
CA ALA A 175 -12.06 -1.47 -6.26
C ALA A 175 -12.40 -1.61 -4.76
N MET A 176 -11.41 -1.89 -3.91
CA MET A 176 -11.57 -1.86 -2.45
C MET A 176 -11.78 -0.45 -1.92
N ALA A 177 -11.09 0.55 -2.46
CA ALA A 177 -11.28 1.95 -2.12
C ALA A 177 -12.69 2.44 -2.49
N GLU A 178 -13.19 2.07 -3.67
CA GLU A 178 -14.56 2.38 -4.15
C GLU A 178 -15.65 1.91 -3.18
N LYS A 179 -15.44 0.80 -2.47
CA LYS A 179 -16.38 0.30 -1.44
C LYS A 179 -16.65 1.34 -0.34
N PHE A 180 -15.69 2.21 -0.06
CA PHE A 180 -15.76 3.20 1.00
C PHE A 180 -16.13 4.62 0.51
N GLU A 181 -16.46 4.78 -0.78
CA GLU A 181 -16.79 6.08 -1.39
C GLU A 181 -18.17 6.64 -0.99
N GLY A 182 -18.99 5.86 -0.28
CA GLY A 182 -20.32 6.26 0.19
C GLY A 182 -21.45 5.91 -0.77
#